data_AF-A0A958N9Q4-F1
#
_entry.id   AF-A0A958N9Q4-F1
#
_cell.length_a   1.000
_cell.length_b   1.000
_cell.length_c   1.000
_cell.angle_alpha   90.00
_cell.angle_beta   90.00
_cell.angle_gamma   90.00
#
_symmetry.space_group_name_H-M   'P 1'
#
loop_
_entity.id
_entity.type
_entity.pdbx_description
1 polymer ?
#
loop_
_entity_poly.entity_id
_entity_poly.type
_entity_poly.pdbx_seq_one_letter_code
_entity_poly.pdbx_strand_id
1 'polypeptide(L)' 'MKFDHFFVAPNNWQRSLEFYEKTMGCRVVDRWGDQPGTQGAVLRNNEFCVVIAEEHDDKGDDAWKPGKGINGHRPT' A
#
# COMPACT_ATOMS: atom_id res chain seq x y z
N MET A 1 21.38 -7.47 4.88
CA MET A 1 20.22 -6.67 4.44
C MET A 1 19.13 -7.64 4.04
N LYS A 2 17.91 -7.52 4.57
CA LYS A 2 16.76 -8.40 4.22
C LYS A 2 15.64 -7.53 3.69
N PHE A 3 14.94 -8.01 2.67
CA PHE A 3 13.74 -7.36 2.15
C PHE A 3 12.64 -7.37 3.22
N ASP A 4 12.08 -6.20 3.55
CA ASP A 4 11.09 -6.06 4.64
C ASP A 4 9.66 -5.95 4.09
N HIS A 5 9.41 -4.96 3.23
CA HIS A 5 8.15 -4.77 2.52
C HIS A 5 8.35 -3.94 1.25
N PHE A 6 7.28 -3.79 0.45
CA PHE A 6 7.20 -2.79 -0.60
C PHE A 6 5.84 -2.12 -0.68
N PHE A 7 5.76 -0.94 -1.30
CA PHE A 7 4.51 -0.18 -1.45
C PHE A 7 3.96 -0.21 -2.88
N VAL A 8 2.64 -0.26 -3.01
CA VAL A 8 1.91 -0.17 -4.27
C VAL A 8 0.72 0.76 -4.09
N ALA A 9 0.56 1.76 -4.96
CA ALA A 9 -0.72 2.42 -5.12
C ALA A 9 -1.44 1.85 -6.32
N PRO A 10 -2.50 1.05 -6.10
CA PRO A 10 -3.23 0.46 -7.20
C PRO A 10 -4.23 1.44 -7.78
N ASN A 11 -4.37 1.43 -9.11
CA ASN A 11 -5.45 2.15 -9.81
C ASN A 11 -6.85 1.59 -9.48
N ASN A 12 -6.92 0.40 -8.89
CA ASN A 12 -8.16 -0.22 -8.43
C ASN A 12 -7.92 -1.00 -7.14
N TRP A 13 -8.26 -0.37 -6.02
CA TRP A 13 -8.14 -0.93 -4.68
C TRP A 13 -8.68 -2.35 -4.55
N GLN A 14 -9.96 -2.52 -4.88
CA GLN A 14 -10.68 -3.76 -4.62
C GLN A 14 -10.08 -4.94 -5.40
N ARG A 15 -9.73 -4.73 -6.68
CA ARG A 15 -9.12 -5.76 -7.51
C ARG A 15 -7.72 -6.13 -7.06
N SER A 16 -6.93 -5.14 -6.64
CA SER A 16 -5.58 -5.40 -6.13
C SER A 16 -5.62 -6.13 -4.79
N LEU A 17 -6.51 -5.75 -3.88
CA LEU A 17 -6.73 -6.47 -2.63
C LEU A 17 -7.09 -7.93 -2.90
N GLU A 18 -8.06 -8.17 -3.79
CA GLU A 18 -8.49 -9.52 -4.18
C GLU A 18 -7.34 -10.34 -4.79
N PHE A 19 -6.52 -9.74 -5.66
CA PHE A 19 -5.35 -10.41 -6.24
C PHE A 19 -4.36 -10.85 -5.16
N TYR A 20 -4.01 -9.97 -4.23
CA TYR A 20 -3.06 -10.33 -3.18
C TYR A 20 -3.63 -11.39 -2.23
N GLU A 21 -4.90 -11.30 -1.85
CA GLU A 21 -5.52 -12.30 -0.97
C GLU A 21 -5.71 -13.65 -1.65
N LYS A 22 -6.36 -13.67 -2.81
CA LYS A 22 -6.82 -14.92 -3.44
C LYS A 22 -5.79 -15.54 -4.36
N THR A 23 -4.98 -14.73 -5.05
CA THR A 23 -4.00 -15.23 -6.02
C THR A 23 -2.63 -15.40 -5.38
N MET A 24 -2.17 -14.42 -4.61
CA MET A 24 -0.84 -14.46 -3.97
C MET A 24 -0.84 -15.10 -2.58
N GLY A 25 -2.02 -15.49 -2.07
CA GLY A 25 -2.17 -16.13 -0.76
C GLY A 25 -1.74 -15.23 0.41
N CYS A 26 -1.81 -13.91 0.24
CA CYS A 26 -1.51 -12.99 1.32
C CYS A 26 -2.70 -12.88 2.27
N ARG A 27 -2.42 -12.62 3.54
CA ARG A 27 -3.44 -12.23 4.52
C ARG A 27 -3.33 -10.73 4.79
N VAL A 28 -4.46 -10.07 5.01
CA VAL A 28 -4.49 -8.72 5.56
C VAL A 28 -4.04 -8.77 7.02
N VAL A 29 -3.00 -8.01 7.36
CA VAL A 29 -2.49 -7.89 8.74
C VAL A 29 -2.87 -6.56 9.38
N ASP A 30 -3.15 -5.54 8.57
CA ASP A 30 -3.69 -4.26 9.03
C ASP A 30 -4.46 -3.57 7.89
N ARG A 31 -5.41 -2.69 8.23
CA ARG A 31 -6.24 -1.94 7.27
C ARG A 31 -6.69 -0.59 7.84
N TRP A 32 -6.70 0.42 6.97
CA TRP A 32 -7.22 1.76 7.25
C TRP A 32 -8.03 2.30 6.07
N GLY A 33 -8.66 3.46 6.28
CA GLY A 33 -9.54 4.10 5.31
C GLY A 33 -10.90 3.44 5.25
N ASP A 34 -11.92 4.18 5.66
CA ASP A 34 -13.32 3.77 5.67
C ASP A 34 -14.09 4.27 4.44
N GLN A 35 -13.48 5.13 3.62
CA GLN A 35 -14.08 5.72 2.43
C GLN A 35 -13.22 5.45 1.18
N PRO A 36 -13.85 5.33 0.00
CA PRO A 36 -13.12 5.29 -1.26
C PRO A 36 -12.21 6.52 -1.40
N GLY A 37 -10.99 6.30 -1.89
CA GLY A 37 -9.94 7.29 -2.01
C GLY A 37 -8.97 7.30 -0.83
N THR A 38 -9.32 6.75 0.34
CA THR A 38 -8.44 6.75 1.53
C THR A 38 -8.03 5.35 1.98
N GLN A 39 -8.41 4.31 1.22
CA GLN A 39 -8.25 2.93 1.65
C GLN A 39 -6.79 2.48 1.58
N GLY A 40 -6.35 1.75 2.60
CA GLY A 40 -5.04 1.12 2.59
C GLY A 40 -4.98 -0.12 3.49
N ALA A 41 -4.01 -0.99 3.22
CA ALA A 41 -3.85 -2.26 3.92
C ALA A 41 -2.41 -2.73 3.85
N VAL A 42 -1.98 -3.38 4.93
CA VAL A 42 -0.77 -4.20 4.94
C VAL A 42 -1.18 -5.64 4.70
N LEU A 43 -0.53 -6.29 3.73
CA LEU A 43 -0.71 -7.69 3.41
C LEU A 43 0.61 -8.44 3.51
N ARG A 44 0.56 -9.68 3.96
CA ARG A 44 1.76 -10.50 4.14
C ARG A 44 1.50 -11.96 3.80
N ASN A 45 2.49 -12.60 3.20
CA ASN A 45 2.63 -14.07 3.17
C ASN A 45 4.00 -14.45 3.75
N ASN A 46 4.43 -15.70 3.56
CA ASN A 46 5.71 -16.18 4.08
C ASN A 46 6.92 -15.60 3.35
N GLU A 47 6.73 -15.10 2.13
CA GLU A 47 7.80 -14.64 1.24
C GLU A 47 8.00 -13.13 1.33
N PHE A 48 6.91 -12.36 1.43
CA PHE A 48 6.96 -10.90 1.40
C PHE A 48 5.84 -10.22 2.19
N CYS A 49 6.03 -8.92 2.39
CA CYS A 49 5.05 -7.98 2.90
C CYS A 49 4.81 -6.90 1.85
N VAL A 50 3.56 -6.53 1.61
CA VAL A 50 3.18 -5.46 0.69
C VAL A 50 2.22 -4.52 1.40
N VAL A 51 2.43 -3.23 1.20
CA VAL A 51 1.49 -2.19 1.60
C VAL A 51 0.79 -1.69 0.35
N ILE A 52 -0.53 -1.81 0.30
CA ILE A 52 -1.33 -1.21 -0.77
C ILE A 52 -2.12 -0.03 -0.20
N ALA A 53 -2.20 1.08 -0.94
CA ALA A 53 -3.00 2.24 -0.55
C ALA A 53 -3.53 2.98 -1.77
N GLU A 54 -4.79 3.41 -1.75
CA GLU A 54 -5.35 4.27 -2.79
C GLU A 54 -4.59 5.60 -2.85
N GLU A 55 -4.39 6.07 -4.07
CA GLU A 55 -3.90 7.41 -4.32
C GLU A 55 -4.96 8.42 -3.84
N HIS A 56 -4.61 9.23 -2.84
CA HIS A 56 -5.41 10.36 -2.38
C HIS A 56 -4.72 11.66 -2.73
N ASP A 57 -5.51 12.60 -3.25
CA ASP A 57 -5.07 13.95 -3.58
C ASP A 57 -5.32 14.88 -2.37
N ASP A 58 -4.78 14.50 -1.22
CA ASP A 58 -4.89 15.33 -0.03
C ASP A 58 -3.83 16.45 -0.10
N LYS A 59 -4.29 17.70 -0.05
CA LYS A 59 -3.43 18.90 -0.09
C LYS A 59 -2.40 18.98 1.06
N GLY A 60 -2.40 18.02 2.00
CA GLY A 60 -1.46 17.88 3.09
C GLY A 60 -0.68 16.57 3.12
N ASP A 61 -0.96 15.59 2.24
CA ASP A 61 -0.13 14.38 2.13
C ASP A 61 0.86 14.53 0.97
N ASP A 62 2.12 14.56 1.37
CA ASP A 62 3.29 14.76 0.53
C ASP A 62 3.99 13.40 0.27
N ALA A 63 3.55 12.32 0.93
CA ALA A 63 4.12 10.97 0.80
C ALA A 63 4.03 10.42 -0.63
N TRP A 64 2.98 10.84 -1.36
CA TRP A 64 2.76 10.45 -2.75
C TRP A 64 3.46 11.36 -3.77
N LYS A 65 3.78 12.61 -3.41
CA LYS A 65 4.35 13.57 -4.35
C LYS A 65 5.82 13.21 -4.64
N PRO A 66 6.26 13.30 -5.92
CA PRO A 66 7.65 13.08 -6.28
C PRO A 66 8.60 13.95 -5.43
N GLY A 67 9.49 13.32 -4.67
CA GLY A 67 10.49 14.01 -3.85
C GLY A 67 10.04 14.48 -2.46
N LYS A 68 8.86 14.08 -1.99
CA LYS A 68 8.26 14.56 -0.73
C LYS A 68 7.89 13.48 0.30
N GLY A 69 8.15 12.21 -0.01
CA GLY A 69 8.18 11.13 0.99
C GLY A 69 9.17 11.41 2.13
N ILE A 70 8.93 10.79 3.29
CA ILE A 70 9.72 10.97 4.52
C ILE A 70 11.21 10.82 4.18
N ASN A 71 12.01 11.88 4.35
CA ASN A 71 13.43 11.97 3.99
C ASN A 71 13.80 11.88 2.49
N GLY A 72 12.91 12.28 1.56
CA GLY A 72 13.22 12.25 0.13
C GLY A 72 13.37 10.83 -0.44
N HIS A 73 12.96 9.82 0.33
CA HIS A 73 12.83 8.45 -0.14
C HIS A 73 11.35 8.13 -0.22
N ARG A 74 10.95 7.55 -1.36
CA ARG A 74 9.63 6.95 -1.49
C ARG A 74 9.50 5.91 -0.36
N PRO A 75 8.30 5.67 0.19
CA PRO A 75 8.04 4.41 0.86
C PRO A 75 8.41 3.31 -0.16
N THR A 76 9.55 2.65 0.03
CA THR A 76 10.05 1.56 -0.83
C THR A 76 9.35 0.28 -0.46
#